data_AF-A0A2E8GSF6-F1
#
_entry.id   AF-A0A2E8GSF6-F1
#
_cell.length_a   1.000
_cell.length_b   1.000
_cell.length_c   1.000
_cell.angle_alpha   90.00
_cell.angle_beta   90.00
_cell.angle_gamma   90.00
#
_symmetry.space_group_name_H-M   'P 1'
#
loop_
_entity.id
_entity.type
_entity.pdbx_description
1 polymer ?
#
loop_
_entity_poly.entity_id
_entity_poly.type
_entity_poly.pdbx_seq_one_letter_code
_entity_poly.pdbx_strand_id
1 'polypeptide(L)' 'GGNFLLVTNKHPGMKQEASLSFDATVSAVEQMEKKTGKWKAIPLAAGSERRTAKLHLAPGDGELLKVARIARQ' A
#
# COMPACT_ATOMS: atom_id res chain seq x y z
N GLY A 1 13.93 11.57 0.92
CA GLY A 1 13.82 10.10 0.89
C GLY A 1 12.35 9.70 0.80
N GLY A 2 12.02 8.65 0.05
CA GLY A 2 10.64 8.13 -0.02
C GLY A 2 10.29 7.29 1.22
N ASN A 3 9.01 7.21 1.56
CA ASN A 3 8.54 6.25 2.58
C ASN A 3 8.19 4.95 1.85
N PHE A 4 8.70 3.82 2.33
CA PHE A 4 8.42 2.51 1.74
C PHE A 4 7.85 1.57 2.80
N LEU A 5 6.91 0.72 2.38
CA LEU A 5 6.29 -0.31 3.22
C LEU A 5 6.38 -1.64 2.48
N LEU A 6 6.86 -2.68 3.16
CA LEU A 6 6.78 -4.06 2.68
C LEU A 6 5.68 -4.77 3.47
N VAL A 7 4.66 -5.26 2.77
CA VAL A 7 3.53 -5.98 3.37
C VAL A 7 3.58 -7.43 2.90
N THR A 8 3.67 -8.38 3.84
CA THR A 8 3.79 -9.81 3.51
C THR A 8 2.60 -10.60 4.04
N ASN A 9 2.01 -11.45 3.21
CA ASN A 9 1.04 -12.45 3.66
C ASN A 9 1.77 -13.71 4.15
N LYS A 10 1.84 -13.88 5.46
CA LYS A 10 2.49 -15.03 6.11
C LYS A 10 1.57 -16.25 6.27
N HIS A 11 0.30 -16.17 5.87
CA HIS A 11 -0.61 -17.30 5.97
C HIS A 11 -0.44 -18.23 4.77
N PRO A 12 -0.01 -19.48 4.98
CA PRO A 12 0.15 -20.44 3.90
C PRO A 12 -1.21 -20.81 3.31
N GLY A 13 -1.30 -20.88 1.99
CA GLY A 13 -2.48 -21.35 1.25
C GLY A 13 -3.70 -20.41 1.23
N MET A 14 -3.71 -19.30 1.98
CA MET A 14 -4.87 -18.41 2.06
C MET A 14 -4.61 -17.03 1.44
N LYS A 15 -5.55 -16.57 0.61
CA LYS A 15 -5.59 -15.16 0.17
C LYS A 15 -6.04 -14.27 1.33
N GLN A 16 -5.50 -13.07 1.42
CA GLN A 16 -5.86 -12.08 2.43
C GLN A 16 -6.21 -10.74 1.77
N GLU A 17 -7.18 -10.04 2.36
CA GLU A 17 -7.41 -8.62 2.08
C GLU A 17 -6.85 -7.82 3.26
N ALA A 18 -6.03 -6.82 2.96
CA ALA A 18 -5.49 -5.91 3.96
C ALA A 18 -5.96 -4.48 3.66
N SER A 19 -6.33 -3.76 4.73
CA SER A 19 -6.62 -2.33 4.68
C SER A 19 -5.53 -1.57 5.41
N LEU A 20 -4.82 -0.70 4.70
CA LEU A 20 -3.85 0.22 5.28
C LEU A 20 -4.54 1.54 5.55
N SER A 21 -4.50 1.99 6.80
CA SER A 21 -4.98 3.32 7.21
C SER A 21 -3.79 4.19 7.56
N PHE A 22 -3.77 5.42 7.03
CA PHE A 22 -2.66 6.35 7.22
C PHE A 22 -3.06 7.49 8.15
N ASP A 23 -2.32 7.64 9.25
CA ASP A 23 -2.53 8.73 10.21
C ASP A 23 -2.05 10.08 9.68
N ALA A 24 -1.05 10.06 8.80
CA ALA A 24 -0.59 11.25 8.09
C ALA A 24 -1.38 11.47 6.80
N THR A 25 -1.48 12.71 6.35
CA THR A 25 -2.04 13.03 5.04
C THR A 25 -1.15 12.48 3.93
N VAL A 26 -1.63 11.44 3.24
CA VAL A 26 -0.97 10.77 2.12
C VAL A 26 -1.58 11.27 0.81
N SER A 27 -0.75 11.67 -0.15
CA SER A 27 -1.17 12.09 -1.48
C SER A 27 -1.25 10.92 -2.46
N ALA A 28 -0.36 9.95 -2.33
CA ALA A 28 -0.32 8.79 -3.20
C ALA A 28 0.26 7.56 -2.51
N VAL A 29 -0.24 6.39 -2.90
CA VAL A 29 0.40 5.11 -2.64
C VAL A 29 0.57 4.40 -3.97
N GLU A 30 1.75 3.87 -4.21
CA GLU A 30 2.09 3.13 -5.41
C GLU A 30 2.60 1.75 -5.02
N GLN A 31 2.19 0.72 -5.74
CA GLN A 31 2.65 -0.65 -5.61
C GLN A 31 3.66 -0.97 -6.70
N MET A 32 4.74 -1.65 -6.35
CA MET A 32 5.70 -2.13 -7.35
C MET A 32 5.17 -3.39 -8.04
N GLU A 33 5.02 -3.34 -9.36
CA GLU A 33 4.74 -4.51 -10.18
C GLU A 33 5.98 -5.42 -10.24
N LYS A 34 5.92 -6.57 -9.56
CA LYS A 34 7.07 -7.49 -9.37
C LYS A 34 7.77 -7.91 -10.66
N LYS A 35 7.02 -8.11 -11.75
CA LYS A 35 7.57 -8.57 -13.04
C LYS A 35 8.29 -7.47 -13.81
N THR A 36 7.87 -6.21 -13.65
CA THR A 36 8.34 -5.10 -14.49
C THR A 36 9.18 -4.09 -13.71
N GLY A 37 9.13 -4.12 -12.38
CA GLY A 37 9.74 -3.13 -11.49
C GLY A 37 9.07 -1.75 -11.55
N LYS A 38 7.98 -1.61 -12.30
CA LYS A 38 7.28 -0.32 -12.45
C LYS A 38 6.36 -0.07 -11.27
N TRP A 39 6.19 1.21 -10.94
CA TRP A 39 5.26 1.64 -9.90
C TRP A 39 3.89 1.86 -10.50
N LYS A 40 2.86 1.33 -9.82
CA LYS A 40 1.46 1.46 -10.20
C LYS A 40 0.68 2.08 -9.05
N ALA A 41 -0.02 3.17 -9.30
CA ALA A 41 -0.85 3.81 -8.29
C ALA A 41 -1.96 2.88 -7.81
N ILE A 42 -2.18 2.85 -6.49
CA ILE A 42 -3.33 2.17 -5.89
C ILE A 42 -4.37 3.22 -5.44
N PRO A 43 -5.67 2.97 -5.64
CA PRO A 43 -6.71 3.92 -5.22
C PRO A 43 -6.68 4.14 -3.71
N LEU A 44 -6.82 5.42 -3.31
CA LEU A 44 -6.99 5.82 -1.92
C LEU A 44 -8.43 6.24 -1.68
N ALA A 45 -9.13 5.49 -0.83
CA ALA A 45 -10.44 5.92 -0.37
C ALA A 45 -10.29 7.04 0.67
N ALA A 46 -11.16 8.05 0.59
CA ALA A 46 -11.32 9.05 1.64
C ALA A 46 -12.25 8.47 2.71
N GLY A 47 -11.72 8.14 3.88
CA GLY A 47 -12.53 7.94 5.09
C GLY A 47 -12.83 9.28 5.77
N SER A 48 -13.72 9.28 6.75
CA SER A 48 -14.11 10.46 7.54
C SER A 48 -12.93 11.18 8.19
N GLU A 49 -11.84 10.45 8.49
CA GLU A 49 -10.66 11.00 9.16
C GLU A 49 -9.32 10.57 8.55
N ARG A 50 -9.25 9.43 7.85
CA ARG A 50 -8.01 8.86 7.31
C ARG A 50 -8.16 8.39 5.87
N ARG A 51 -7.07 8.48 5.11
CA ARG A 51 -6.98 7.86 3.79
C ARG A 51 -6.71 6.37 3.97
N THR A 52 -7.38 5.53 3.21
CA THR A 52 -7.20 4.08 3.27
C THR A 52 -6.84 3.50 1.90
N ALA A 53 -5.97 2.49 1.91
CA ALA A 53 -5.60 1.71 0.73
C ALA A 53 -5.96 0.24 0.95
N LYS A 54 -6.55 -0.40 -0.05
CA LYS A 54 -6.84 -1.84 -0.02
C LYS A 54 -5.81 -2.63 -0.80
N LEU A 55 -5.40 -3.77 -0.25
CA LEU A 55 -4.49 -4.72 -0.89
C LEU A 55 -5.11 -6.11 -0.90
N HIS A 56 -4.93 -6.82 -2.00
CA HIS A 56 -5.23 -8.24 -2.11
C HIS A 56 -3.90 -8.98 -2.19
N LEU A 57 -3.65 -9.88 -1.25
CA LEU A 57 -2.38 -10.58 -1.10
C LEU A 57 -2.62 -12.08 -1.34
N ALA A 58 -1.92 -12.68 -2.31
CA ALA A 58 -1.94 -14.12 -2.48
C ALA A 58 -1.10 -14.81 -1.40
N PRO A 59 -1.22 -16.14 -1.23
CA PRO A 59 -0.39 -16.88 -0.30
C PRO A 59 1.10 -16.70 -0.62
N GLY A 60 1.90 -16.33 0.39
CA GLY A 60 3.34 -16.11 0.22
C GLY A 60 3.74 -14.81 -0.48
N ASP A 61 2.77 -13.94 -0.82
CA ASP A 61 3.08 -12.64 -1.43
C ASP A 61 3.77 -11.68 -0.45
N GLY A 62 4.75 -10.94 -0.97
CA GLY A 62 5.22 -9.68 -0.41
C GLY A 62 4.98 -8.54 -1.40
N GLU A 63 4.27 -7.50 -0.98
CA GLU A 63 4.00 -6.29 -1.78
C GLU A 63 4.83 -5.12 -1.28
N LEU A 64 5.60 -4.51 -2.18
CA LEU A 64 6.37 -3.30 -1.88
C LEU A 64 5.56 -2.07 -2.30
N LEU A 65 5.37 -1.17 -1.35
CA LEU A 65 4.63 0.06 -1.53
C LEU A 65 5.53 1.26 -1.33
N LYS A 66 5.32 2.29 -2.15
CA LYS A 66 5.88 3.62 -1.99
C LYS A 66 4.76 4.57 -1.56
N VAL A 67 4.99 5.30 -0.48
CA VAL A 67 4.01 6.20 0.14
C VAL A 67 4.51 7.64 0.05
N ALA A 68 3.76 8.47 -0.66
CA ALA A 68 4.00 9.91 -0.77
C ALA A 68 3.12 10.65 0.23
N ARG A 69 3.75 11.37 1.16
CA ARG A 69 3.05 12.27 2.10
C ARG A 69 2.87 13.64 1.48
N ILE A 70 1.81 14.35 1.88
CA ILE A 70 1.74 15.79 1.66
C ILE A 70 2.64 16.44 2.72
N ALA A 71 3.67 17.17 2.30
CA ALA A 71 4.42 17.99 3.22
C ALA A 71 3.47 19.08 3.76
N ARG A 72 3.37 19.21 5.09
CA ARG A 72 2.77 20.41 5.68
C ARG A 72 3.66 21.57 5.26
N GLN A 73 3.10 22.51 4.49
CA GLN A 73 3.73 23.81 4.25
C GLN A 73 3.79 24.59 5.55
#